data_AF-A0A976PH10-F1
#
_entry.id   AF-A0A976PH10-F1
#
_cell.length_a   1.000
_cell.length_b   1.000
_cell.length_c   1.000
_cell.angle_alpha   90.00
_cell.angle_beta   90.00
_cell.angle_gamma   90.00
#
_symmetry.space_group_name_H-M   'P 1'
#
loop_
_entity.id
_entity.type
_entity.pdbx_description
1 polymer ?
#
loop_
_entity_poly.entity_id
_entity_poly.type
_entity_poly.pdbx_seq_one_letter_code
_entity_poly.pdbx_strand_id
1 'polypeptide(L)'
;MKKAMLVMFLMMTVFGNAKAAQKIKHCGSAAENQVEEALTFVQNNLNTIMNNVGDMTMKEKDKLRKKAFNVNIKCMDHKPVCEKHSTRAGVSRHIFNSAVVVCYNRIRSFYGNNAFCALADTIIHEFGHTANVDKDSDHNDGPNNDKVYRLGDAAESLCNSRGLDGPISRN
;
A
#
# COMPACT_ATOMS: atom_id res chain seq x y z
N MET A 1 3.78 -59.82 24.32
CA MET A 1 4.41 -58.49 24.39
C MET A 1 4.58 -57.93 22.98
N LYS A 2 4.39 -56.62 22.80
CA LYS A 2 4.58 -55.80 21.58
C LYS A 2 3.38 -55.85 20.62
N LYS A 3 2.75 -54.76 20.18
CA LYS A 3 2.89 -53.31 20.38
C LYS A 3 1.54 -52.71 20.01
N ALA A 4 0.87 -52.02 20.95
CA ALA A 4 -0.15 -51.04 20.63
C ALA A 4 0.60 -49.74 20.28
N MET A 5 0.54 -49.29 19.04
CA MET A 5 1.07 -47.98 18.67
C MET A 5 0.37 -47.44 17.42
N LEU A 6 -0.02 -46.18 17.55
CA LEU A 6 -0.29 -45.22 16.49
C LEU A 6 -1.50 -45.50 15.59
N VAL A 7 -2.66 -44.97 16.00
CA VAL A 7 -3.44 -44.07 15.13
C VAL A 7 -4.02 -42.95 16.00
N MET A 8 -3.15 -42.02 16.42
CA MET A 8 -3.59 -40.73 16.93
C MET A 8 -2.90 -39.65 16.09
N PHE A 9 -3.12 -39.73 14.77
CA PHE A 9 -2.69 -38.67 13.86
C PHE A 9 -3.80 -37.62 13.80
N LEU A 10 -3.73 -36.71 14.77
CA LEU A 10 -3.73 -35.29 14.51
C LEU A 10 -4.76 -34.80 13.48
N MET A 11 -6.05 -34.83 13.83
CA MET A 11 -6.97 -33.80 13.32
C MET A 11 -6.67 -32.48 14.04
N MET A 12 -5.48 -31.92 13.82
CA MET A 12 -5.31 -30.47 13.87
C MET A 12 -5.91 -29.95 12.57
N THR A 13 -7.24 -29.80 12.57
CA THR A 13 -7.89 -28.91 11.64
C THR A 13 -7.31 -27.53 11.89
N VAL A 14 -6.30 -27.21 11.10
CA VAL A 14 -5.76 -25.88 10.97
C VAL A 14 -6.95 -25.04 10.50
N PHE A 15 -7.60 -24.36 11.44
CA PHE A 15 -8.42 -23.20 11.15
C PHE A 15 -7.46 -22.13 10.64
N GLY A 16 -6.95 -22.34 9.43
CA GLY A 16 -6.33 -21.30 8.64
C GLY A 16 -7.43 -20.30 8.41
N ASN A 17 -7.41 -19.22 9.18
CA ASN A 17 -8.09 -18.00 8.83
C ASN A 17 -7.56 -17.62 7.45
N ALA A 18 -8.21 -18.10 6.39
CA ALA A 18 -8.01 -17.63 5.03
C ALA A 18 -8.51 -16.20 5.02
N LYS A 19 -7.69 -15.27 5.53
CA LYS A 19 -7.87 -13.86 5.28
C LYS A 19 -7.91 -13.74 3.77
N ALA A 20 -9.05 -13.33 3.24
CA ALA A 20 -9.20 -13.14 1.81
C ALA A 20 -8.04 -12.27 1.33
N ALA A 21 -7.19 -12.82 0.46
CA ALA A 21 -6.02 -12.12 -0.01
C ALA A 21 -6.45 -10.77 -0.61
N GLN A 22 -5.73 -9.71 -0.24
CA GLN A 22 -5.89 -8.39 -0.80
C GLN A 22 -5.73 -8.50 -2.33
N LYS A 23 -6.68 -7.94 -3.08
CA LYS A 23 -6.69 -8.08 -4.54
C LYS A 23 -6.00 -6.90 -5.17
N ILE A 24 -5.04 -7.16 -6.06
CA ILE A 24 -4.52 -6.21 -7.05
C ILE A 24 -5.31 -6.46 -8.35
N LYS A 25 -5.85 -5.41 -8.98
CA LYS A 25 -6.70 -5.55 -10.16
C LYS A 25 -6.39 -4.51 -11.23
N HIS A 26 -6.70 -4.85 -12.47
CA HIS A 26 -6.60 -3.96 -13.63
C HIS A 26 -5.17 -3.45 -13.90
N CYS A 27 -4.18 -4.14 -13.35
CA CYS A 27 -2.78 -4.04 -13.70
C CYS A 27 -2.48 -5.16 -14.70
N GLY A 28 -1.69 -4.88 -15.73
CA GLY A 28 -0.99 -5.86 -16.54
C GLY A 28 0.10 -6.53 -15.70
N SER A 29 0.53 -7.71 -16.13
CA SER A 29 1.29 -8.64 -15.29
C SER A 29 2.59 -8.05 -14.71
N ALA A 30 3.31 -7.23 -15.48
CA ALA A 30 4.53 -6.58 -14.99
C ALA A 30 4.24 -5.53 -13.90
N ALA A 31 3.18 -4.74 -14.08
CA ALA A 31 2.75 -3.75 -13.10
C ALA A 31 2.16 -4.39 -11.85
N GLU A 32 1.45 -5.51 -11.99
CA GLU A 32 0.92 -6.27 -10.86
C GLU A 32 2.02 -6.72 -9.91
N ASN A 33 3.11 -7.31 -10.44
CA ASN A 33 4.26 -7.73 -9.64
C ASN A 33 4.90 -6.54 -8.88
N GLN A 34 5.08 -5.39 -9.54
CA GLN A 34 5.73 -4.24 -8.91
C GLN A 34 4.83 -3.55 -7.88
N VAL A 35 3.52 -3.55 -8.11
CA VAL A 35 2.53 -3.13 -7.10
C VAL A 35 2.52 -4.10 -5.92
N GLU A 36 2.64 -5.40 -6.15
CA GLU A 36 2.73 -6.41 -5.09
C GLU A 36 4.02 -6.26 -4.26
N GLU A 37 5.15 -6.03 -4.91
CA GLU A 37 6.43 -5.76 -4.25
C GLU A 37 6.38 -4.50 -3.40
N ALA A 38 5.86 -3.39 -3.96
CA ALA A 38 5.71 -2.12 -3.23
C ALA A 38 4.71 -2.26 -2.05
N LEU A 39 3.59 -2.97 -2.26
CA LEU A 39 2.63 -3.27 -1.19
C LEU A 39 3.27 -4.10 -0.08
N THR A 40 4.01 -5.14 -0.44
CA THR A 40 4.73 -6.01 0.51
C THR A 40 5.76 -5.21 1.29
N PHE A 41 6.49 -4.31 0.63
CA PHE A 41 7.40 -3.38 1.28
C PHE A 41 6.67 -2.51 2.32
N VAL A 42 5.56 -1.88 1.94
CA VAL A 42 4.77 -1.03 2.84
C VAL A 42 4.25 -1.84 4.03
N GLN A 43 3.70 -3.03 3.81
CA GLN A 43 3.16 -3.89 4.87
C GLN A 43 4.24 -4.35 5.86
N ASN A 44 5.40 -4.81 5.36
CA ASN A 44 6.50 -5.29 6.19
C ASN A 44 7.15 -4.17 7.01
N ASN A 45 7.08 -2.92 6.53
CA ASN A 45 7.69 -1.77 7.17
C ASN A 45 6.69 -0.82 7.82
N LEU A 46 5.41 -1.20 7.89
CA LEU A 46 4.32 -0.31 8.29
C LEU A 46 4.54 0.33 9.67
N ASN A 47 5.04 -0.43 10.64
CA ASN A 47 5.34 0.10 11.98
C ASN A 47 6.47 1.14 11.94
N THR A 48 7.51 0.92 11.14
CA THR A 48 8.62 1.87 10.96
C THR A 48 8.10 3.16 10.32
N ILE A 49 7.32 3.04 9.25
CA ILE A 49 6.71 4.18 8.55
C ILE A 49 5.84 5.00 9.51
N MET A 50 4.93 4.36 10.25
CA MET A 50 4.08 5.04 11.23
C MET A 50 4.86 5.67 12.40
N ASN A 51 5.99 5.10 12.79
CA ASN A 51 6.80 5.65 13.88
C ASN A 51 7.60 6.88 13.44
N ASN A 52 7.91 7.00 12.16
CA ASN A 52 8.50 8.22 11.59
C ASN A 52 7.48 9.38 11.52
N VAL A 53 6.18 9.09 11.62
CA VAL A 53 5.10 10.07 11.78
C VAL A 53 4.71 10.14 13.27
N GLY A 54 5.53 10.84 14.07
CA GLY A 54 5.51 10.76 15.53
C GLY A 54 4.22 11.16 16.24
N ASP A 55 3.36 11.95 15.60
CA ASP A 55 2.11 12.53 16.12
C ASP A 55 0.84 11.76 15.70
N MET A 56 0.98 10.56 15.13
CA MET A 56 -0.17 9.68 14.89
C MET A 56 -0.73 9.11 16.19
N THR A 57 -2.04 9.21 16.37
CA THR A 57 -2.77 8.59 17.48
C THR A 57 -2.78 7.06 17.35
N MET A 58 -2.97 6.36 18.46
CA MET A 58 -3.11 4.90 18.45
C MET A 58 -4.29 4.41 17.59
N LYS A 59 -5.38 5.17 17.58
CA LYS A 59 -6.57 4.88 16.77
C LYS A 59 -6.27 4.97 15.27
N GLU A 60 -5.48 5.96 14.85
CA GLU A 60 -5.04 6.08 13.45
C GLU A 60 -4.11 4.93 13.07
N LYS A 61 -3.11 4.63 13.91
CA LYS A 61 -2.19 3.50 13.70
C LYS A 61 -2.94 2.18 13.53
N ASP A 62 -3.93 1.90 14.37
CA ASP A 62 -4.71 0.66 14.30
C ASP A 62 -5.62 0.58 13.06
N LYS A 63 -6.23 1.70 12.66
CA LYS A 63 -7.00 1.75 11.42
C LYS A 63 -6.10 1.56 10.21
N LEU A 64 -4.93 2.20 10.20
CA LEU A 64 -3.97 2.09 9.11
C LEU A 64 -3.46 0.65 8.96
N ARG A 65 -3.10 -0.01 10.08
CA ARG A 65 -2.81 -1.45 10.10
C ARG A 65 -3.93 -2.26 9.47
N LYS A 66 -5.18 -2.04 9.88
CA LYS A 66 -6.32 -2.76 9.29
C LYS A 66 -6.45 -2.49 7.79
N LYS A 67 -6.24 -1.26 7.34
CA LYS A 67 -6.42 -0.89 5.92
C LYS A 67 -5.29 -1.44 5.03
N ALA A 68 -4.05 -1.37 5.48
CA ALA A 68 -2.89 -1.85 4.74
C ALA A 68 -2.98 -3.32 4.31
N PHE A 69 -3.70 -4.16 5.07
CA PHE A 69 -3.88 -5.60 4.78
C PHE A 69 -5.24 -5.95 4.17
N ASN A 70 -6.20 -5.02 4.07
CA ASN A 70 -7.58 -5.35 3.65
C ASN A 70 -8.11 -4.49 2.49
N VAL A 71 -7.43 -3.40 2.13
CA VAL A 71 -7.88 -2.48 1.07
C VAL A 71 -7.36 -2.96 -0.28
N ASN A 72 -8.25 -3.23 -1.23
CA ASN A 72 -7.80 -3.69 -2.56
C ASN A 72 -7.03 -2.59 -3.31
N ILE A 73 -6.12 -2.97 -4.20
CA ILE A 73 -5.40 -2.04 -5.06
C ILE A 73 -5.89 -2.20 -6.50
N LYS A 74 -5.99 -1.09 -7.24
CA LYS A 74 -6.41 -1.08 -8.65
C LYS A 74 -5.53 -0.16 -9.48
N CYS A 75 -4.93 -0.65 -10.55
CA CYS A 75 -4.33 0.23 -11.56
C CYS A 75 -5.43 0.81 -12.46
N MET A 76 -5.52 2.14 -12.60
CA MET A 76 -6.57 2.77 -13.41
C MET A 76 -6.03 3.85 -14.36
N ASP A 77 -4.92 3.56 -15.02
CA ASP A 77 -4.25 4.52 -15.92
C ASP A 77 -5.15 5.13 -17.00
N HIS A 78 -6.12 4.36 -17.49
CA HIS A 78 -7.08 4.74 -18.55
C HIS A 78 -8.31 5.49 -18.04
N LYS A 79 -8.37 5.84 -16.75
CA LYS A 79 -9.54 6.52 -16.17
C LYS A 79 -9.27 8.02 -16.06
N PRO A 80 -10.31 8.86 -16.17
CA PRO A 80 -10.20 10.32 -16.03
C PRO A 80 -9.49 10.78 -14.75
N VAL A 81 -9.57 9.98 -13.68
CA VAL A 81 -8.91 10.26 -12.41
C VAL A 81 -7.38 10.30 -12.52
N CYS A 82 -6.80 9.53 -13.45
CA CYS A 82 -5.36 9.50 -13.76
C CYS A 82 -4.99 10.35 -14.98
N GLU A 83 -5.93 10.57 -15.92
CA GLU A 83 -5.67 11.36 -17.14
C GLU A 83 -5.81 12.88 -16.94
N LYS A 84 -6.78 13.33 -16.12
CA LYS A 84 -7.14 14.75 -16.01
C LYS A 84 -6.34 15.54 -14.97
N HIS A 85 -5.52 14.85 -14.16
CA HIS A 85 -4.72 15.47 -13.11
C HIS A 85 -3.25 15.12 -13.32
N SER A 86 -2.47 16.08 -13.84
CA SER A 86 -1.10 15.87 -14.30
C SER A 86 -0.11 15.48 -13.18
N THR A 87 -0.41 15.73 -11.91
CA THR A 87 0.51 15.41 -10.81
C THR A 87 0.02 14.27 -9.91
N ARG A 88 -1.14 13.68 -10.22
CA ARG A 88 -1.79 12.71 -9.33
C ARG A 88 -1.24 11.30 -9.54
N ALA A 89 -0.59 10.76 -8.51
CA ALA A 89 -0.03 9.41 -8.49
C ALA A 89 -1.04 8.33 -8.06
N GLY A 90 -2.04 8.69 -7.23
CA GLY A 90 -3.08 7.78 -6.76
C GLY A 90 -4.34 8.52 -6.29
N VAL A 91 -5.38 7.74 -5.98
CA VAL A 91 -6.60 8.19 -5.26
C VAL A 91 -7.21 7.05 -4.46
N SER A 92 -7.58 7.31 -3.23
CA SER A 92 -8.43 6.45 -2.41
C SER A 92 -9.91 6.71 -2.73
N ARG A 93 -10.64 5.65 -3.09
CA ARG A 93 -12.10 5.74 -3.32
C ARG A 93 -12.87 5.08 -2.17
N HIS A 94 -13.73 5.85 -1.51
CA HIS A 94 -14.50 5.38 -0.36
C HIS A 94 -15.85 4.72 -0.70
N ILE A 95 -16.36 4.87 -1.93
CA ILE A 95 -17.82 4.76 -2.14
C ILE A 95 -18.33 3.30 -2.23
N PHE A 96 -17.59 2.32 -2.74
CA PHE A 96 -17.98 0.90 -2.63
C PHE A 96 -16.73 0.01 -2.77
N ASN A 97 -16.39 -0.76 -1.73
CA ASN A 97 -15.12 -1.48 -1.57
C ASN A 97 -13.92 -0.54 -1.55
N SER A 98 -13.60 0.04 -0.38
CA SER A 98 -12.40 0.86 -0.16
C SER A 98 -11.22 0.27 -0.94
N ALA A 99 -10.80 0.99 -1.97
CA ALA A 99 -9.72 0.57 -2.83
C ALA A 99 -8.78 1.75 -3.04
N VAL A 100 -7.49 1.46 -3.03
CA VAL A 100 -6.45 2.38 -3.49
C VAL A 100 -6.39 2.27 -5.00
N VAL A 101 -6.59 3.39 -5.68
CA VAL A 101 -6.37 3.52 -7.11
C VAL A 101 -4.97 4.05 -7.32
N VAL A 102 -4.19 3.37 -8.16
CA VAL A 102 -2.83 3.75 -8.54
C VAL A 102 -2.84 4.17 -10.01
N CYS A 103 -2.30 5.35 -10.29
CA CYS A 103 -2.02 5.85 -11.64
C CYS A 103 -0.62 5.40 -12.06
N TYR A 104 -0.46 4.09 -12.18
CA TYR A 104 0.83 3.42 -12.31
C TYR A 104 1.69 3.92 -13.47
N ASN A 105 1.14 4.01 -14.69
CA ASN A 105 1.88 4.51 -15.85
C ASN A 105 2.22 6.01 -15.69
N ARG A 106 1.44 6.76 -14.91
CA ARG A 106 1.75 8.17 -14.55
C ARG A 106 2.96 8.24 -13.63
N ILE A 107 2.98 7.44 -12.56
CA ILE A 107 4.12 7.32 -11.64
C ILE A 107 5.38 6.99 -12.43
N ARG A 108 5.33 5.95 -13.26
CA ARG A 108 6.43 5.55 -14.14
C ARG A 108 6.93 6.71 -15.02
N SER A 109 6.01 7.44 -15.66
CA SER A 109 6.36 8.52 -16.58
C SER A 109 6.92 9.76 -15.89
N PHE A 110 6.45 10.07 -14.68
CA PHE A 110 6.84 11.28 -13.96
C PHE A 110 8.14 11.08 -13.20
N TYR A 111 8.29 9.95 -12.51
CA TYR A 111 9.45 9.66 -11.66
C TYR A 111 10.58 8.89 -12.37
N GLY A 112 10.30 8.27 -13.52
CA GLY A 112 11.32 7.62 -14.35
C GLY A 112 12.09 6.54 -13.60
N ASN A 113 13.38 6.80 -13.30
CA ASN A 113 14.26 5.89 -12.58
C ASN A 113 13.98 5.81 -11.07
N ASN A 114 13.12 6.68 -10.54
CA ASN A 114 12.77 6.76 -9.12
C ASN A 114 11.31 6.36 -8.86
N ALA A 115 10.78 5.46 -9.70
CA ALA A 115 9.34 5.19 -9.76
C ALA A 115 8.89 4.13 -8.74
N PHE A 116 9.78 3.26 -8.27
CA PHE A 116 9.42 2.22 -7.32
C PHE A 116 9.16 2.79 -5.93
N CYS A 117 10.02 3.66 -5.41
CA CYS A 117 9.79 4.26 -4.10
C CYS A 117 8.62 5.27 -4.11
N ALA A 118 8.41 5.97 -5.22
CA ALA A 118 7.19 6.76 -5.44
C ALA A 118 5.90 5.91 -5.46
N LEU A 119 5.99 4.66 -5.90
CA LEU A 119 4.87 3.70 -5.81
C LEU A 119 4.59 3.30 -4.36
N ALA A 120 5.63 3.07 -3.55
CA ALA A 120 5.48 2.78 -2.12
C ALA A 120 4.87 3.95 -1.35
N ASP A 121 5.33 5.18 -1.62
CA ASP A 121 4.71 6.43 -1.14
C ASP A 121 3.23 6.47 -1.48
N THR A 122 2.89 6.38 -2.77
CA THR A 122 1.51 6.47 -3.24
C THR A 122 0.60 5.47 -2.52
N ILE A 123 1.05 4.22 -2.34
CA ILE A 123 0.25 3.18 -1.69
C ILE A 123 -0.04 3.55 -0.23
N ILE A 124 0.97 3.94 0.55
CA ILE A 124 0.76 4.26 1.97
C ILE A 124 0.01 5.57 2.17
N HIS A 125 0.25 6.56 1.31
CA HIS A 125 -0.49 7.82 1.29
C HIS A 125 -1.99 7.55 1.13
N GLU A 126 -2.35 6.75 0.13
CA GLU A 126 -3.76 6.41 -0.10
C GLU A 126 -4.33 5.49 0.97
N PHE A 127 -3.52 4.63 1.60
CA PHE A 127 -3.96 3.93 2.81
C PHE A 127 -4.26 4.89 3.96
N GLY A 128 -3.46 5.94 4.15
CA GLY A 128 -3.71 7.02 5.11
C GLY A 128 -5.10 7.61 4.95
N HIS A 129 -5.47 7.98 3.72
CA HIS A 129 -6.82 8.43 3.40
C HIS A 129 -7.89 7.40 3.73
N THR A 130 -7.71 6.14 3.31
CA THR A 130 -8.71 5.09 3.59
C THR A 130 -8.86 4.77 5.08
N ALA A 131 -7.83 5.04 5.88
CA ALA A 131 -7.80 4.85 7.32
C ALA A 131 -8.37 6.06 8.10
N ASN A 132 -8.72 7.14 7.41
CA ASN A 132 -9.07 8.43 8.01
C ASN A 132 -7.97 8.88 8.99
N VAL A 133 -6.71 8.82 8.55
CA VAL A 133 -5.62 9.55 9.20
C VAL A 133 -5.95 11.05 9.07
N ASP A 134 -5.73 11.77 10.15
CA ASP A 134 -6.01 13.20 10.22
C ASP A 134 -5.18 13.97 9.17
N LYS A 135 -5.84 14.93 8.53
CA LYS A 135 -5.27 15.72 7.44
C LYS A 135 -5.53 17.19 7.71
N ASP A 136 -4.58 18.03 7.35
CA ASP A 136 -4.72 19.46 7.55
C ASP A 136 -5.62 20.06 6.46
N SER A 137 -6.14 21.26 6.73
CA SER A 137 -7.08 21.94 5.82
C SER A 137 -6.46 22.24 4.44
N ASP A 138 -5.14 22.39 4.41
CA ASP A 138 -4.29 22.64 3.26
C ASP A 138 -3.72 21.37 2.66
N HIS A 139 -4.25 20.16 2.97
CA HIS A 139 -3.80 18.87 2.42
C HIS A 139 -3.49 18.91 0.91
N ASN A 140 -4.20 19.71 0.11
CA ASN A 140 -3.97 19.76 -1.34
C ASN A 140 -2.90 20.77 -1.79
N ASP A 141 -2.23 21.47 -0.88
CA ASP A 141 -1.35 22.61 -1.17
C ASP A 141 0.15 22.23 -1.30
N GLY A 142 0.50 20.96 -1.10
CA GLY A 142 1.86 20.46 -1.32
C GLY A 142 2.22 19.21 -0.52
N PRO A 143 3.41 18.62 -0.74
CA PRO A 143 3.89 17.50 0.05
C PRO A 143 4.26 17.93 1.49
N ASN A 144 4.31 16.95 2.40
CA ASN A 144 4.72 17.08 3.80
C ASN A 144 3.95 18.11 4.67
N ASN A 145 2.75 18.52 4.24
CA ASN A 145 1.90 19.43 5.02
C ASN A 145 1.17 18.71 6.17
N ASP A 146 0.78 17.45 5.98
CA ASP A 146 0.07 16.68 7.00
C ASP A 146 0.54 15.23 7.15
N LYS A 147 -0.08 14.52 8.09
CA LYS A 147 0.26 13.13 8.44
C LYS A 147 0.10 12.17 7.26
N VAL A 148 -0.81 12.41 6.32
CA VAL A 148 -1.03 11.53 5.17
C VAL A 148 0.12 11.67 4.18
N TYR A 149 0.56 12.90 3.88
CA TYR A 149 1.78 13.09 3.09
C TYR A 149 3.02 12.58 3.79
N ARG A 150 3.16 12.85 5.09
CA ARG A 150 4.30 12.38 5.89
C ARG A 150 4.42 10.86 5.95
N LEU A 151 3.31 10.12 5.87
CA LEU A 151 3.34 8.67 5.71
C LEU A 151 3.98 8.27 4.38
N GLY A 152 3.60 8.95 3.31
CA GLY A 152 4.19 8.84 1.98
C GLY A 152 5.69 9.08 1.98
N ASP A 153 6.09 10.26 2.43
CA ASP A 153 7.50 10.69 2.53
C ASP A 153 8.33 9.73 3.39
N ALA A 154 7.77 9.23 4.49
CA ALA A 154 8.43 8.25 5.36
C ALA A 154 8.63 6.89 4.68
N ALA A 155 7.69 6.44 3.86
CA ALA A 155 7.84 5.21 3.08
C ALA A 155 8.82 5.37 1.93
N GLU A 156 8.76 6.48 1.20
CA GLU A 156 9.72 6.80 0.13
C GLU A 156 11.14 6.87 0.69
N SER A 157 11.35 7.63 1.76
CA SER A 157 12.65 7.77 2.41
C SER A 157 13.20 6.45 2.90
N LEU A 158 12.35 5.59 3.50
CA LEU A 158 12.77 4.26 3.93
C LEU A 158 13.12 3.37 2.74
N CYS A 159 12.33 3.41 1.67
CA CYS A 159 12.56 2.65 0.44
C CYS A 159 13.90 3.05 -0.21
N ASN A 160 14.14 4.36 -0.35
CA ASN A 160 15.37 4.94 -0.84
C ASN A 160 16.58 4.55 0.02
N SER A 161 16.45 4.60 1.36
CA SER A 161 17.52 4.23 2.28
C SER A 161 17.97 2.77 2.16
N ARG A 162 17.11 1.91 1.60
CA ARG A 162 17.40 0.49 1.35
C ARG A 162 17.93 0.21 -0.06
N GLY A 163 18.10 1.25 -0.89
CA GLY A 163 18.54 1.10 -2.27
C GLY A 163 17.55 0.33 -3.14
N LEU A 164 16.26 0.40 -2.81
CA LEU A 164 15.20 -0.30 -3.55
C LEU A 164 14.63 0.54 -4.70
N ASP A 165 14.99 1.82 -4.77
CA ASP A 165 14.44 2.69 -5.80
C ASP A 165 14.97 2.33 -7.18
N GLY A 166 14.11 2.52 -8.17
CA GLY A 166 14.38 2.09 -9.52
C GLY A 166 13.23 2.37 -10.47
N PRO A 167 13.48 2.20 -11.77
CA PRO A 167 12.43 2.28 -12.77
C PRO A 167 11.44 1.12 -12.59
N ILE A 168 10.17 1.41 -12.85
CA ILE A 168 9.12 0.40 -12.94
C ILE A 168 8.78 0.10 -14.41
N SER A 169 8.39 -1.13 -14.68
CA SER A 169 7.93 -1.62 -15.99
C SER A 169 6.67 -0.89 -16.42
N ARG A 170 6.36 -0.89 -17.71
CA ARG A 170 5.10 -0.34 -18.22
C ARG A 170 3.93 -1.26 -17.87
N ASN A 171 2.80 -0.67 -17.48
CA ASN A 171 1.51 -1.34 -17.33
C ASN A 171 0.84 -1.52 -18.69
#